data_AF-A0A819VM95-F1
#
_entry.id   AF-A0A819VM95-F1
#
_cell.length_a   1.000
_cell.length_b   1.000
_cell.length_c   1.000
_cell.angle_alpha   90.00
_cell.angle_beta   90.00
_cell.angle_gamma   90.00
#
_symmetry.space_group_name_H-M   'P 1'
#
loop_
_entity.id
_entity.type
_entity.pdbx_description
1 polymer ?
#
loop_
_entity_poly.entity_id
_entity_poly.type
_entity_poly.pdbx_seq_one_letter_code
_entity_poly.pdbx_strand_id
1 'polypeptide(L)'
;MATGIYYFTSEISLTLNAGGLKLGGADLALGAAARYSIVGVILNFIGAIVAGIIQPNQNLPYDSICDCTSILSNSNVCLQYTCITKRRERTCFPGRSTVITENGLMKSLSNIEIGECVLVINKENKLIYESIEGFIHLKRNGSFSFLLINIEIDDHRNITTSLFISSNHLIFLANDTELKNSLFASQLQSGDHIKYVYKNEIILGKIRNIDLTIEEGYYAPLTPSDTIKIDNVFVSNYASVNNYYLAHNVMKIYRW
;
A
#
# COMPACT_ATOMS: atom_id res chain seq x y z
N MET A 1 17.56 -13.24 21.63
CA MET A 1 18.33 -12.23 20.87
C MET A 1 18.40 -12.73 19.44
N ALA A 2 17.67 -12.11 18.52
CA ALA A 2 17.69 -12.50 17.11
C ALA A 2 18.66 -11.58 16.37
N THR A 3 19.76 -12.14 15.90
CA THR A 3 20.67 -11.53 14.93
C THR A 3 20.02 -11.61 13.55
N GLY A 4 19.68 -10.47 12.96
CA GLY A 4 19.19 -10.39 11.59
C GLY A 4 20.36 -10.27 10.61
N ILE A 5 20.48 -11.23 9.69
CA ILE A 5 21.42 -11.19 8.57
C ILE A 5 20.68 -10.56 7.38
N TYR A 6 21.25 -9.50 6.80
CA TYR A 6 20.75 -8.88 5.58
C TYR A 6 21.43 -9.54 4.37
N TYR A 7 20.64 -10.10 3.46
CA TYR A 7 21.15 -10.57 2.16
C TYR A 7 20.87 -9.50 1.11
N PHE A 8 21.93 -9.00 0.48
CA PHE A 8 21.83 -8.18 -0.73
C PHE A 8 22.04 -9.09 -1.94
N THR A 9 21.15 -9.01 -2.92
CA THR A 9 21.35 -9.60 -4.25
C THR A 9 22.28 -8.71 -5.07
N SER A 10 23.56 -8.73 -4.70
CA SER A 10 24.77 -8.55 -5.53
C SER A 10 25.98 -8.33 -4.60
N GLU A 11 26.70 -9.43 -4.32
CA GLU A 11 28.09 -9.60 -3.81
C GLU A 11 28.81 -8.54 -2.94
N ILE A 12 28.16 -7.73 -2.10
CA ILE A 12 28.88 -6.96 -1.06
C ILE A 12 28.17 -7.02 0.29
N SER A 13 28.75 -7.78 1.23
CA SER A 13 28.35 -7.80 2.64
C SER A 13 29.24 -6.87 3.47
N LEU A 14 28.62 -5.89 4.15
CA LEU A 14 29.26 -4.96 5.08
C LEU A 14 28.86 -5.29 6.52
N THR A 15 29.84 -5.55 7.38
CA THR A 15 29.60 -5.84 8.80
C THR A 15 30.23 -4.74 9.67
N LEU A 16 29.42 -4.15 10.56
CA LEU A 16 29.81 -3.04 11.43
C LEU A 16 29.87 -3.55 12.88
N ASN A 17 31.08 -3.59 13.46
CA ASN A 17 31.29 -3.92 14.87
C ASN A 17 31.96 -2.74 15.59
N ALA A 18 31.93 -2.76 16.93
CA ALA A 18 32.47 -1.72 17.83
C ALA A 18 33.97 -1.39 17.64
N GLY A 19 34.68 -2.08 16.74
CA GLY A 19 36.08 -1.84 16.37
C GLY A 19 36.32 -1.35 14.93
N GLY A 20 35.28 -0.95 14.18
CA GLY A 20 35.41 -0.41 12.81
C GLY A 20 34.88 -1.32 11.68
N LEU A 21 34.76 -0.74 10.48
CA LEU A 21 34.14 -1.32 9.28
C LEU A 21 35.03 -2.39 8.62
N LYS A 22 34.50 -3.59 8.32
CA LYS A 22 35.19 -4.59 7.47
C LYS A 22 34.36 -4.93 6.23
N LEU A 23 35.00 -4.84 5.07
CA LEU A 23 34.53 -5.39 3.78
C LEU A 23 35.04 -6.82 3.63
N GLY A 24 34.22 -7.70 3.05
CA GLY A 24 34.36 -9.16 3.10
C GLY A 24 35.76 -9.74 2.95
N GLY A 25 36.15 -10.59 3.92
CA GLY A 25 36.88 -11.85 3.75
C GLY A 25 38.32 -11.88 3.21
N ALA A 26 38.87 -10.83 2.59
CA ALA A 26 40.23 -10.86 2.06
C ALA A 26 40.95 -9.52 2.22
N ASP A 27 42.22 -9.57 2.65
CA ASP A 27 43.15 -8.45 2.59
C ASP A 27 43.42 -8.10 1.12
N LEU A 28 42.61 -7.21 0.55
CA LEU A 28 42.83 -6.66 -0.78
C LEU A 28 43.61 -5.34 -0.65
N ALA A 29 44.85 -5.35 -1.13
CA ALA A 29 45.64 -4.16 -1.34
C ALA A 29 44.97 -3.27 -2.43
N LEU A 30 44.05 -2.40 -2.02
CA LEU A 30 43.41 -1.43 -2.91
C LEU A 30 44.31 -0.21 -3.14
N GLY A 31 44.62 0.04 -4.42
CA GLY A 31 45.33 1.23 -4.91
C GLY A 31 44.55 2.53 -4.67
N ALA A 32 45.27 3.66 -4.64
CA ALA A 32 44.78 4.95 -4.16
C ALA A 32 43.47 5.44 -4.81
N ALA A 33 43.24 5.19 -6.10
CA ALA A 33 42.02 5.62 -6.81
C ALA A 33 40.74 4.92 -6.31
N ALA A 34 40.82 3.66 -5.89
CA ALA A 34 39.68 2.92 -5.34
C ALA A 34 39.34 3.37 -3.91
N ARG A 35 40.33 3.86 -3.15
CA ARG A 35 40.12 4.41 -1.82
C ARG A 35 39.29 5.70 -1.85
N TYR A 36 39.49 6.57 -2.85
CA TYR A 36 38.70 7.80 -3.00
C TYR A 36 37.24 7.54 -3.35
N SER A 37 36.95 6.54 -4.19
CA SER A 37 35.58 6.18 -4.57
C SER A 37 34.82 5.56 -3.39
N ILE A 38 35.47 4.69 -2.61
CA ILE A 38 34.87 4.08 -1.41
C ILE A 38 34.62 5.14 -0.32
N VAL A 39 35.55 6.08 -0.10
CA VAL A 39 35.37 7.20 0.83
C VAL A 39 34.21 8.11 0.38
N GLY A 40 34.04 8.34 -0.92
CA GLY A 40 32.90 9.09 -1.46
C GLY A 40 31.55 8.38 -1.27
N VAL A 41 31.50 7.06 -1.44
CA VAL A 41 30.31 6.26 -1.16
C VAL A 41 29.99 6.27 0.34
N ILE A 42 30.99 6.12 1.20
CA ILE A 42 30.81 6.16 2.67
C ILE A 42 30.37 7.55 3.14
N LEU A 43 30.93 8.63 2.61
CA LEU A 43 30.53 10.00 2.94
C LEU A 43 29.10 10.32 2.46
N ASN A 44 28.70 9.82 1.29
CA ASN A 44 27.31 9.93 0.84
C ASN A 44 26.35 9.08 1.68
N PHE A 45 26.79 7.91 2.14
CA PHE A 45 26.01 7.05 3.04
C PHE A 45 25.84 7.69 4.42
N ILE A 46 26.92 8.24 4.99
CA ILE A 46 26.88 9.00 6.23
C ILE A 46 26.05 10.28 6.05
N GLY A 47 26.17 10.96 4.91
CA GLY A 47 25.34 12.12 4.56
C GLY A 47 23.85 11.78 4.50
N ALA A 48 23.48 10.62 3.94
CA ALA A 48 22.10 10.14 3.91
C ALA A 48 21.58 9.71 5.30
N ILE A 49 22.47 9.18 6.16
CA ILE A 49 22.17 8.83 7.57
C ILE A 49 21.96 10.11 8.41
N VAL A 50 22.83 11.12 8.25
CA VAL A 50 22.75 12.40 8.96
C VAL A 50 21.54 13.23 8.49
N ALA A 51 21.10 13.05 7.25
CA ALA A 51 19.89 13.67 6.71
C ALA A 51 18.56 12.96 7.08
N GLY A 52 18.60 11.87 7.86
CA GLY A 52 17.40 11.14 8.27
C GLY A 52 16.69 10.37 7.15
N ILE A 53 17.39 10.04 6.06
CA ILE A 53 16.80 9.47 4.84
C ILE A 53 16.64 7.94 4.90
N ILE A 54 17.29 7.25 5.85
CA ILE A 54 17.10 5.80 6.02
C ILE A 54 15.92 5.54 6.96
N GLN A 55 14.74 5.33 6.38
CA GLN A 55 13.59 4.78 7.10
C GLN A 55 13.89 3.34 7.55
N PRO A 56 13.45 2.92 8.75
CA PRO A 56 13.62 1.55 9.20
C PRO A 56 12.80 0.61 8.31
N ASN A 57 13.49 -0.23 7.52
CA ASN A 57 12.94 -1.38 6.80
C ASN A 57 11.87 -1.04 5.70
N GLN A 58 12.21 -1.31 4.43
CA GLN A 58 11.34 -1.12 3.25
C GLN A 58 10.04 -1.95 3.27
N ASN A 59 9.82 -2.79 4.31
CA ASN A 59 8.67 -3.67 4.46
C ASN A 59 7.73 -3.28 5.61
N LEU A 60 7.87 -2.08 6.20
CA LEU A 60 6.91 -1.62 7.21
C LEU A 60 5.61 -1.12 6.56
N PRO A 61 4.44 -1.40 7.17
CA PRO A 61 3.18 -0.81 6.76
C PRO A 61 3.24 0.72 6.77
N TYR A 62 2.64 1.38 5.76
CA TYR A 62 2.64 2.86 5.64
C TYR A 62 2.00 3.60 6.82
N ASP A 63 1.19 2.93 7.65
CA ASP A 63 0.57 3.46 8.87
C ASP A 63 1.39 3.19 10.16
N SER A 64 2.65 2.79 10.00
CA SER A 64 3.58 2.61 11.13
C SER A 64 4.16 3.95 11.59
N ILE A 65 4.07 4.20 12.90
CA ILE A 65 4.77 5.28 13.58
C ILE A 65 5.99 4.65 14.24
N CYS A 66 7.17 5.17 13.92
CA CYS A 66 8.44 4.67 14.43
C CYS A 66 9.09 5.69 15.36
N ASP A 67 9.28 5.31 16.63
CA ASP A 67 9.99 6.12 17.61
C ASP A 67 11.44 5.64 17.74
N CYS A 68 12.37 6.58 17.78
CA CYS A 68 13.77 6.27 18.03
C CYS A 68 13.97 5.84 19.48
N THR A 69 14.52 4.64 19.71
CA THR A 69 14.77 4.10 21.05
C THR A 69 16.23 4.06 21.43
N SER A 70 17.14 4.27 20.48
CA SER A 70 18.58 4.33 20.74
C SER A 70 19.26 5.30 19.79
N ILE A 71 20.09 6.18 20.34
CA ILE A 71 20.78 7.24 19.61
C ILE A 71 22.29 7.00 19.72
N LEU A 72 23.03 7.21 18.64
CA LEU A 72 24.48 7.16 18.65
C LEU A 72 25.03 8.32 19.50
N SER A 73 25.88 8.00 20.48
CA SER A 73 26.45 8.96 21.43
C SER A 73 27.02 10.21 20.75
N ASN A 74 26.63 11.39 21.25
CA ASN A 74 27.01 12.71 20.74
C ASN A 74 26.60 12.98 19.27
N SER A 75 25.50 12.36 18.80
CA SER A 75 24.91 12.65 17.49
C SER A 75 23.38 12.63 17.56
N ASN A 76 22.71 13.06 16.49
CA ASN A 76 21.25 12.94 16.33
C ASN A 76 20.87 11.71 15.50
N VAL A 77 21.79 10.76 15.33
CA VAL A 77 21.59 9.58 14.50
C VAL A 77 20.92 8.50 15.32
N CYS A 78 19.72 8.10 14.90
CA CYS A 78 19.02 6.98 15.51
C CYS A 78 19.62 5.63 15.07
N LEU A 79 19.92 4.76 16.02
CA LEU A 79 20.45 3.41 15.82
C LEU A 79 19.36 2.35 15.84
N GLN A 80 18.27 2.57 16.58
CA GLN A 80 17.17 1.61 16.70
C GLN A 80 15.83 2.34 16.76
N TYR A 81 14.86 1.80 16.04
CA TYR A 81 13.48 2.26 16.03
C TYR A 81 12.57 1.20 16.61
N THR A 82 11.60 1.63 17.42
CA THR A 82 10.42 0.83 17.74
C THR A 82 9.25 1.37 16.94
N CYS A 83 8.70 0.52 16.07
CA CYS A 83 7.58 0.89 15.22
C CYS A 83 6.29 0.27 15.74
N ILE A 84 5.27 1.11 15.90
CA ILE A 84 3.90 0.68 16.21
C ILE A 84 2.99 1.05 15.05
N THR A 85 2.12 0.14 14.66
CA THR A 85 1.03 0.46 13.73
C THR A 85 -0.08 1.11 14.54
N LYS A 86 -0.48 2.34 14.19
CA LYS A 86 -1.60 3.01 14.87
C LYS A 86 -2.81 2.07 14.84
N ARG A 87 -3.60 1.99 15.92
CA ARG A 87 -4.81 1.14 15.95
C ARG A 87 -5.60 1.43 14.69
N ARG A 88 -5.80 0.41 13.85
CA ARG A 88 -6.53 0.50 12.58
C ARG A 88 -7.93 1.00 12.88
N GLU A 89 -8.15 2.30 12.71
CA GLU A 89 -9.50 2.82 12.67
C GLU A 89 -10.20 2.16 11.48
N ARG A 90 -11.48 1.85 11.65
CA ARG A 90 -12.27 1.18 10.62
C ARG A 90 -12.58 2.17 9.50
N THR A 91 -11.59 2.49 8.68
CA THR A 91 -11.71 3.37 7.52
C THR A 91 -11.64 2.54 6.25
N CYS A 92 -12.23 3.05 5.15
CA CYS A 92 -12.35 2.35 3.87
C CYS A 92 -11.97 3.29 2.72
N PHE A 93 -12.93 3.98 2.12
CA PHE A 93 -12.69 4.97 1.07
C PHE A 93 -13.19 6.34 1.50
N PRO A 94 -12.54 7.45 1.12
CA PRO A 94 -13.04 8.79 1.42
C PRO A 94 -14.29 9.15 0.62
N GLY A 95 -15.05 10.15 1.06
CA GLY A 95 -16.28 10.56 0.38
C GLY A 95 -16.07 11.00 -1.07
N ARG A 96 -14.88 11.51 -1.40
CA ARG A 96 -14.53 11.96 -2.75
C ARG A 96 -14.23 10.84 -3.75
N SER A 97 -13.92 9.63 -3.26
CA SER A 97 -13.66 8.49 -4.14
C SER A 97 -14.87 8.20 -5.00
N THR A 98 -14.62 7.67 -6.19
CA THR A 98 -15.60 7.61 -7.28
C THR A 98 -15.98 6.19 -7.65
N VAL A 99 -17.25 6.03 -8.01
CA VAL A 99 -17.82 4.84 -8.64
C VAL A 99 -18.38 5.22 -10.01
N ILE A 100 -18.59 4.23 -10.88
CA ILE A 100 -19.36 4.40 -12.11
C ILE A 100 -20.68 3.64 -11.96
N THR A 101 -21.78 4.35 -12.16
CA THR A 101 -23.14 3.79 -12.13
C THR A 101 -23.51 3.15 -13.47
N GLU A 102 -24.56 2.32 -13.49
CA GLU A 102 -25.02 1.59 -14.69
C GLU A 102 -25.32 2.47 -15.92
N ASN A 103 -25.73 3.72 -15.69
CA ASN A 103 -25.98 4.73 -16.73
C ASN A 103 -24.69 5.43 -17.22
N GLY A 104 -23.52 4.99 -16.75
CA GLY A 104 -22.21 5.54 -17.11
C GLY A 104 -21.82 6.82 -16.36
N LEU A 105 -22.64 7.29 -15.40
CA LEU A 105 -22.29 8.46 -14.61
C LEU A 105 -21.22 8.13 -13.58
N MET A 106 -20.24 9.02 -13.44
CA MET A 106 -19.28 8.97 -12.34
C MET A 106 -19.87 9.70 -11.14
N LYS A 107 -19.98 9.02 -10.00
CA LYS A 107 -20.48 9.59 -8.75
C LYS A 107 -19.43 9.44 -7.65
N SER A 108 -19.34 10.43 -6.78
CA SER A 108 -18.59 10.31 -5.53
C SER A 108 -19.33 9.42 -4.54
N LEU A 109 -18.60 8.74 -3.64
CA LEU A 109 -19.19 7.95 -2.57
C LEU A 109 -20.04 8.78 -1.60
N SER A 110 -19.74 10.08 -1.45
CA SER A 110 -20.58 11.00 -0.68
C SER A 110 -21.99 11.18 -1.27
N ASN A 111 -22.13 11.00 -2.59
CA ASN A 111 -23.35 11.27 -3.37
C ASN A 111 -23.99 10.00 -3.95
N ILE A 112 -23.44 8.81 -3.68
CA ILE A 112 -24.03 7.54 -4.11
C ILE A 112 -25.13 7.11 -3.14
N GLU A 113 -26.24 6.63 -3.68
CA GLU A 113 -27.38 6.16 -2.91
C GLU A 113 -27.45 4.63 -2.85
N ILE A 114 -28.04 4.11 -1.76
CA ILE A 114 -28.36 2.69 -1.65
C ILE A 114 -29.36 2.32 -2.74
N GLY A 115 -29.14 1.19 -3.40
CA GLY A 115 -29.93 0.73 -4.54
C GLY A 115 -29.36 1.12 -5.91
N GLU A 116 -28.44 2.10 -5.99
CA GLU A 116 -27.79 2.42 -7.26
C GLU A 116 -26.83 1.30 -7.67
N CYS A 117 -26.86 0.94 -8.96
CA CYS A 117 -26.03 -0.11 -9.52
C CYS A 117 -24.64 0.43 -9.90
N VAL A 118 -23.59 -0.19 -9.37
CA VAL A 118 -22.18 0.17 -9.60
C VAL A 118 -21.40 -0.96 -10.24
N LEU A 119 -20.30 -0.64 -10.92
CA LEU A 119 -19.48 -1.63 -11.61
C LEU A 119 -18.69 -2.51 -10.61
N VAL A 120 -18.85 -3.81 -10.72
CA VAL A 120 -18.19 -4.84 -9.89
C VAL A 120 -17.56 -5.94 -10.77
N ILE A 121 -16.71 -6.78 -10.18
CA ILE A 121 -16.33 -8.09 -10.75
C ILE A 121 -17.07 -9.19 -9.99
N ASN A 122 -17.82 -10.01 -10.72
CA ASN A 122 -18.49 -11.16 -10.13
C ASN A 122 -17.56 -12.39 -9.97
N LYS A 123 -18.07 -13.46 -9.39
CA LYS A 123 -17.31 -14.71 -9.14
C LYS A 123 -16.81 -15.40 -10.42
N GLU A 124 -17.39 -15.10 -11.58
CA GLU A 124 -16.91 -15.59 -12.89
C GLU A 124 -15.92 -14.63 -13.57
N ASN A 125 -15.37 -13.64 -12.84
CA ASN A 125 -14.52 -12.58 -13.37
C ASN A 125 -15.16 -11.69 -14.44
N LYS A 126 -16.49 -11.61 -14.47
CA LYS A 126 -17.21 -10.76 -15.41
C LYS A 126 -17.49 -9.40 -14.79
N LEU A 127 -17.38 -8.38 -15.62
CA LEU A 127 -17.77 -7.02 -15.28
C LEU A 127 -19.27 -6.89 -15.40
N ILE A 128 -19.92 -6.64 -14.27
CA ILE A 128 -21.38 -6.47 -14.18
C ILE A 128 -21.71 -5.27 -13.31
N TYR A 129 -22.95 -4.81 -13.40
CA TYR A 129 -23.48 -3.80 -12.48
C TYR A 129 -24.31 -4.46 -11.39
N GLU A 130 -24.08 -4.07 -10.15
CA GLU A 130 -24.84 -4.55 -8.98
C GLU A 130 -25.23 -3.40 -8.08
N SER A 131 -26.40 -3.49 -7.45
CA SER A 131 -26.88 -2.49 -6.50
C SER A 131 -26.01 -2.41 -5.25
N ILE A 132 -25.75 -1.20 -4.76
CA ILE A 132 -25.22 -1.00 -3.42
C ILE A 132 -26.30 -1.39 -2.39
N GLU A 133 -26.03 -2.40 -1.58
CA GLU A 133 -26.95 -2.92 -0.55
C GLU A 133 -26.91 -2.06 0.73
N GLY A 134 -25.82 -1.32 0.94
CA GLY A 134 -25.61 -0.51 2.14
C GLY A 134 -24.14 -0.13 2.32
N PHE A 135 -23.80 0.30 3.54
CA PHE A 135 -22.43 0.63 3.93
C PHE A 135 -22.03 -0.10 5.21
N ILE A 136 -20.96 -0.88 5.17
CA ILE A 136 -20.42 -1.61 6.35
C ILE A 136 -19.90 -0.62 7.40
N HIS A 137 -19.24 0.44 6.93
CA HIS A 137 -18.73 1.56 7.70
C HIS A 137 -19.10 2.85 7.00
N LEU A 138 -19.65 3.79 7.75
CA LEU A 138 -20.03 5.10 7.23
C LEU A 138 -19.85 6.17 8.31
N LYS A 139 -19.07 7.19 7.97
CA LYS A 139 -19.05 8.44 8.71
C LYS A 139 -18.85 9.57 7.71
N ARG A 140 -19.86 10.42 7.55
CA ARG A 140 -19.87 11.46 6.51
C ARG A 140 -18.90 12.61 6.79
N ASN A 141 -18.75 12.97 8.07
CA ASN A 141 -18.03 14.17 8.48
C ASN A 141 -16.78 13.82 9.31
N GLY A 142 -15.76 14.64 9.18
CA GLY A 142 -14.49 14.52 9.90
C GLY A 142 -13.34 14.13 8.98
N SER A 143 -12.12 14.38 9.44
CA SER A 143 -10.90 14.17 8.66
C SER A 143 -10.21 12.87 9.05
N PHE A 144 -9.92 12.03 8.07
CA PHE A 144 -9.29 10.72 8.27
C PHE A 144 -8.08 10.55 7.34
N SER A 145 -7.10 9.76 7.77
CA SER A 145 -5.92 9.46 6.97
C SER A 145 -6.21 8.34 5.97
N PHE A 146 -5.74 8.50 4.74
CA PHE A 146 -5.80 7.51 3.67
C PHE A 146 -4.44 7.40 2.97
N LEU A 147 -4.24 6.27 2.30
CA LEU A 147 -3.20 6.10 1.30
C LEU A 147 -3.69 6.70 -0.02
N LEU A 148 -2.84 7.51 -0.64
CA LEU A 148 -2.96 7.98 -2.02
C LEU A 148 -2.01 7.14 -2.88
N ILE A 149 -2.57 6.20 -3.62
CA ILE A 149 -1.81 5.27 -4.47
C ILE A 149 -1.85 5.80 -5.89
N ASN A 150 -0.71 6.29 -6.40
CA ASN A 150 -0.60 6.78 -7.76
C ASN A 150 -0.21 5.63 -8.70
N ILE A 151 -1.00 5.44 -9.76
CA ILE A 151 -0.93 4.28 -10.63
C ILE A 151 -0.74 4.74 -12.07
N GLU A 152 0.16 4.08 -12.78
CA GLU A 152 0.40 4.28 -14.20
C GLU A 152 0.06 3.00 -14.97
N ILE A 153 -0.60 3.17 -16.11
CA ILE A 153 -0.87 2.07 -17.04
C ILE A 153 0.11 2.16 -18.21
N ASP A 154 1.11 1.26 -18.19
CA ASP A 154 2.13 1.14 -19.22
C ASP A 154 1.68 0.16 -20.32
N ASP A 155 0.69 0.59 -21.11
CA ASP A 155 0.23 -0.12 -22.31
C ASP A 155 0.05 0.86 -23.48
N HIS A 156 1.07 1.69 -23.74
CA HIS A 156 1.10 2.71 -24.79
C HIS A 156 0.04 3.84 -24.69
N ARG A 157 -0.75 3.86 -23.62
CA ARG A 157 -1.86 4.81 -23.41
C ARG A 157 -1.49 6.01 -22.53
N ASN A 158 -0.36 5.98 -21.83
CA ASN A 158 0.10 7.02 -20.89
C ASN A 158 -1.00 7.49 -19.93
N ILE A 159 -1.76 6.55 -19.37
CA ILE A 159 -2.85 6.86 -18.44
C ILE A 159 -2.28 6.84 -17.02
N THR A 160 -2.59 7.87 -16.25
CA THR A 160 -2.36 7.91 -14.81
C THR A 160 -3.69 7.99 -14.07
N THR A 161 -3.76 7.34 -12.91
CA THR A 161 -4.90 7.42 -12.00
C THR A 161 -4.40 7.41 -10.56
N SER A 162 -5.29 7.68 -9.61
CA SER A 162 -5.00 7.66 -8.20
C SER A 162 -6.12 6.95 -7.45
N LEU A 163 -5.76 6.00 -6.58
CA LEU A 163 -6.70 5.32 -5.67
C LEU A 163 -6.53 5.86 -4.25
N PHE A 164 -7.65 6.21 -3.62
CA PHE A 164 -7.68 6.66 -2.23
C PHE A 164 -8.26 5.55 -1.36
N ILE A 165 -7.48 5.05 -0.41
CA ILE A 165 -7.87 3.86 0.33
C ILE A 165 -7.23 3.82 1.71
N SER A 166 -7.93 3.29 2.70
CA SER A 166 -7.37 3.10 4.03
C SER A 166 -6.31 1.99 4.04
N SER A 167 -5.35 2.12 4.95
CA SER A 167 -4.24 1.18 5.13
C SER A 167 -4.70 -0.27 5.37
N ASN A 168 -5.85 -0.46 6.00
CA ASN A 168 -6.43 -1.76 6.35
C ASN A 168 -7.44 -2.30 5.33
N HIS A 169 -7.66 -1.63 4.21
CA HIS A 169 -8.56 -2.13 3.17
C HIS A 169 -7.91 -3.24 2.35
N LEU A 170 -8.70 -4.23 1.92
CA LEU A 170 -8.19 -5.33 1.10
C LEU A 170 -8.15 -4.98 -0.39
N ILE A 171 -7.00 -5.22 -1.00
CA ILE A 171 -6.77 -5.11 -2.45
C ILE A 171 -6.47 -6.50 -3.01
N PHE A 172 -7.09 -6.82 -4.14
CA PHE A 172 -6.83 -8.08 -4.85
C PHE A 172 -5.47 -8.03 -5.55
N LEU A 173 -4.74 -9.14 -5.47
CA LEU A 173 -3.48 -9.29 -6.20
C LEU A 173 -3.71 -9.33 -7.72
N ALA A 174 -2.82 -8.70 -8.49
CA ALA A 174 -2.87 -8.67 -9.95
C ALA A 174 -2.95 -10.08 -10.58
N ASN A 175 -2.16 -11.01 -10.08
CA ASN A 175 -2.05 -12.37 -10.62
C ASN A 175 -3.15 -13.32 -10.12
N ASP A 176 -4.04 -12.83 -9.25
CA ASP A 176 -5.08 -13.66 -8.66
C ASP A 176 -6.34 -13.62 -9.51
N THR A 177 -6.44 -14.56 -10.44
CA THR A 177 -7.63 -14.70 -11.29
C THR A 177 -8.86 -15.11 -10.50
N GLU A 178 -8.73 -15.67 -9.30
CA GLU A 178 -9.89 -16.18 -8.56
C GLU A 178 -10.46 -15.19 -7.54
N LEU A 179 -9.84 -14.01 -7.36
CA LEU A 179 -10.22 -13.00 -6.36
C LEU A 179 -10.26 -13.56 -4.92
N LYS A 180 -9.33 -14.46 -4.61
CA LYS A 180 -9.18 -15.17 -3.34
C LYS A 180 -8.02 -14.65 -2.51
N ASN A 181 -7.02 -14.07 -3.16
CA ASN A 181 -5.80 -13.58 -2.57
C ASN A 181 -5.85 -12.06 -2.51
N SER A 182 -5.87 -11.56 -1.28
CA SER A 182 -5.92 -10.15 -0.97
C SER A 182 -4.87 -9.80 0.07
N LEU A 183 -4.37 -8.57 0.01
CA LEU A 183 -3.51 -8.00 1.04
C LEU A 183 -4.04 -6.65 1.47
N PHE A 184 -3.61 -6.20 2.66
CA PHE A 184 -3.94 -4.86 3.12
C PHE A 184 -3.24 -3.83 2.23
N ALA A 185 -3.91 -2.73 1.91
CA ALA A 185 -3.33 -1.65 1.12
C ALA A 185 -2.01 -1.11 1.72
N SER A 186 -1.86 -1.18 3.06
CA SER A 186 -0.61 -0.83 3.76
C SER A 186 0.60 -1.69 3.38
N GLN A 187 0.38 -2.87 2.78
CA GLN A 187 1.42 -3.81 2.39
C GLN A 187 1.82 -3.67 0.92
N LEU A 188 1.15 -2.82 0.15
CA LEU A 188 1.56 -2.51 -1.21
C LEU A 188 2.90 -1.79 -1.21
N GLN A 189 3.60 -1.84 -2.34
CA GLN A 189 4.85 -1.12 -2.56
C GLN A 189 4.87 -0.50 -3.96
N SER A 190 5.67 0.55 -4.14
CA SER A 190 5.98 1.06 -5.47
C SER A 190 6.54 -0.06 -6.36
N GLY A 191 5.99 -0.20 -7.56
CA GLY A 191 6.33 -1.28 -8.49
C GLY A 191 5.37 -2.46 -8.48
N ASP A 192 4.51 -2.58 -7.46
CA ASP A 192 3.43 -3.57 -7.45
C ASP A 192 2.42 -3.29 -8.56
N HIS A 193 1.70 -4.33 -8.96
CA HIS A 193 0.65 -4.24 -9.97
C HIS A 193 -0.72 -4.48 -9.33
N ILE A 194 -1.71 -3.71 -9.78
CA ILE A 194 -3.09 -3.82 -9.33
C ILE A 194 -4.04 -3.87 -10.53
N LYS A 195 -5.24 -4.41 -10.33
CA LYS A 195 -6.28 -4.52 -11.37
C LYS A 195 -6.95 -3.16 -11.60
N TYR A 196 -6.64 -2.55 -12.74
CA TYR A 196 -7.24 -1.31 -13.24
C TYR A 196 -8.30 -1.59 -14.30
N VAL A 197 -9.31 -0.73 -14.39
CA VAL A 197 -10.42 -0.88 -15.35
C VAL A 197 -10.38 0.22 -16.38
N TYR A 198 -10.23 -0.15 -17.64
CA TYR A 198 -10.29 0.78 -18.76
C TYR A 198 -11.34 0.32 -19.76
N LYS A 199 -12.33 1.17 -20.08
CA LYS A 199 -13.37 0.85 -21.07
C LYS A 199 -13.99 -0.55 -20.90
N ASN A 200 -14.29 -0.93 -19.66
CA ASN A 200 -14.82 -2.24 -19.29
C ASN A 200 -13.89 -3.42 -19.64
N GLU A 201 -12.59 -3.19 -19.57
CA GLU A 201 -11.58 -4.24 -19.59
C GLU A 201 -10.70 -4.14 -18.35
N ILE A 202 -10.32 -5.30 -17.80
CA ILE A 202 -9.39 -5.39 -16.68
C ILE A 202 -7.98 -5.44 -17.26
N ILE A 203 -7.16 -4.47 -16.88
CA ILE A 203 -5.74 -4.40 -17.22
C ILE A 203 -4.92 -4.19 -15.95
N LEU A 204 -3.60 -4.31 -16.04
CA LEU A 204 -2.72 -4.08 -14.91
C LEU A 204 -2.22 -2.64 -14.90
N GLY A 205 -2.33 -1.98 -13.75
CA GLY A 205 -1.69 -0.71 -13.46
C GLY A 205 -0.54 -0.90 -12.48
N LYS A 206 0.59 -0.23 -12.74
CA LYS A 206 1.78 -0.27 -11.88
C LYS A 206 1.74 0.89 -10.89
N ILE A 207 2.00 0.60 -9.62
CA ILE A 207 2.09 1.62 -8.57
C ILE A 207 3.38 2.41 -8.75
N ARG A 208 3.27 3.73 -8.88
CA ARG A 208 4.40 4.66 -8.98
C ARG A 208 4.91 5.07 -7.61
N ASN A 209 4.00 5.50 -6.75
CA ASN A 209 4.26 5.88 -5.38
C ASN A 209 2.99 5.74 -4.54
N ILE A 210 3.17 5.80 -3.23
CA ILE A 210 2.11 5.75 -2.24
C ILE A 210 2.39 6.86 -1.24
N ASP A 211 1.46 7.82 -1.15
CA ASP A 211 1.53 8.96 -0.24
C ASP A 211 0.47 8.84 0.86
N LEU A 212 0.61 9.64 1.92
CA LEU A 212 -0.44 9.81 2.93
C LEU A 212 -1.23 11.09 2.63
N THR A 213 -2.55 11.00 2.70
CA THR A 213 -3.46 12.14 2.54
C THR A 213 -4.51 12.14 3.64
N ILE A 214 -5.11 13.31 3.89
CA ILE A 214 -6.23 13.49 4.81
C ILE A 214 -7.46 13.85 3.99
N GLU A 215 -8.54 13.11 4.17
CA GLU A 215 -9.78 13.28 3.40
C GLU A 215 -11.00 13.28 4.31
N GLU A 216 -12.11 13.80 3.79
CA GLU A 216 -13.38 13.90 4.51
C GLU A 216 -14.20 12.60 4.46
N GLY A 217 -14.61 12.17 5.65
CA GLY A 217 -15.47 11.02 5.85
C GLY A 217 -14.84 9.69 5.45
N TYR A 218 -15.56 8.61 5.70
CA TYR A 218 -15.26 7.29 5.16
C TYR A 218 -16.51 6.51 4.82
N TYR A 219 -16.42 5.70 3.78
CA TYR A 219 -17.50 4.95 3.17
C TYR A 219 -16.99 3.55 2.81
N ALA A 220 -17.74 2.53 3.20
CA ALA A 220 -17.46 1.12 2.88
C ALA A 220 -18.68 0.50 2.20
N PRO A 221 -18.89 0.77 0.90
CA PRO A 221 -20.07 0.28 0.19
C PRO A 221 -20.09 -1.26 0.17
N LEU A 222 -21.29 -1.82 0.24
CA LEU A 222 -21.55 -3.26 0.22
C LEU A 222 -22.23 -3.64 -1.11
N THR A 223 -21.69 -4.60 -1.83
CA THR A 223 -22.19 -5.13 -3.12
C THR A 223 -22.23 -6.65 -3.06
N PRO A 224 -23.23 -7.32 -3.67
CA PRO A 224 -23.41 -8.77 -3.61
C PRO A 224 -22.16 -9.60 -3.94
N SER A 225 -21.37 -9.15 -4.92
CA SER A 225 -20.15 -9.81 -5.36
C SER A 225 -18.93 -9.59 -4.46
N ASP A 226 -19.04 -8.75 -3.42
CA ASP A 226 -17.95 -8.38 -2.50
C ASP A 226 -16.71 -7.77 -3.15
N THR A 227 -16.92 -7.25 -4.37
CA THR A 227 -15.99 -6.41 -5.07
C THR A 227 -16.68 -5.11 -5.50
N ILE A 228 -15.89 -4.08 -5.71
CA ILE A 228 -16.37 -2.82 -6.27
C ILE A 228 -15.25 -2.12 -7.03
N LYS A 229 -15.59 -1.39 -8.09
CA LYS A 229 -14.67 -0.47 -8.74
C LYS A 229 -14.69 0.89 -8.05
N ILE A 230 -13.56 1.25 -7.44
CA ILE A 230 -13.33 2.58 -6.83
C ILE A 230 -12.16 3.26 -7.52
N ASP A 231 -12.33 4.50 -7.95
CA ASP A 231 -11.26 5.31 -8.59
C ASP A 231 -10.58 4.56 -9.76
N ASN A 232 -11.41 3.84 -10.53
CA ASN A 232 -11.02 2.96 -11.64
C ASN A 232 -10.21 1.71 -11.29
N VAL A 233 -10.09 1.36 -10.00
CA VAL A 233 -9.40 0.16 -9.50
C VAL A 233 -10.40 -0.81 -8.88
N PHE A 234 -10.21 -2.11 -9.11
CA PHE A 234 -10.99 -3.13 -8.40
C PHE A 234 -10.43 -3.43 -7.02
N VAL A 235 -11.31 -3.33 -6.03
CA VAL A 235 -11.02 -3.51 -4.61
C VAL A 235 -12.07 -4.41 -3.98
N SER A 236 -11.72 -5.03 -2.86
CA SER A 236 -12.70 -5.78 -2.06
C SER A 236 -13.65 -4.82 -1.36
N ASN A 237 -14.81 -5.28 -0.90
CA ASN A 237 -15.67 -4.50 0.00
C ASN A 237 -15.17 -4.49 1.45
N TYR A 238 -14.20 -5.34 1.80
CA TYR A 238 -13.79 -5.59 3.19
C TYR A 238 -12.48 -4.90 3.59
N ALA A 239 -12.43 -4.48 4.87
CA ALA A 239 -11.33 -3.67 5.42
C ALA A 239 -10.81 -4.12 6.79
N SER A 240 -10.99 -5.38 7.21
CA SER A 240 -10.64 -5.77 8.59
C SER A 240 -10.10 -7.18 8.76
N VAL A 241 -10.54 -8.14 7.95
CA VAL A 241 -10.04 -9.50 8.00
C VAL A 241 -9.11 -9.69 6.82
N ASN A 242 -7.86 -10.09 7.06
CA ASN A 242 -6.87 -10.38 6.01
C ASN A 242 -7.23 -11.60 5.14
N ASN A 243 -8.38 -12.20 5.40
CA ASN A 243 -8.91 -13.35 4.70
C ASN A 243 -10.31 -12.97 4.19
N TYR A 244 -10.37 -12.69 2.90
CA TYR A 244 -11.59 -12.40 2.17
C TYR A 244 -12.69 -13.45 2.44
N TYR A 245 -12.35 -14.74 2.45
CA TYR A 245 -13.33 -15.81 2.72
C TYR A 245 -13.91 -15.73 4.12
N LEU A 246 -13.10 -15.42 5.13
CA LEU A 246 -13.57 -15.28 6.50
C LEU A 246 -14.48 -14.06 6.63
N ALA A 247 -14.09 -12.91 6.05
CA ALA A 247 -14.94 -11.72 6.03
C ALA A 247 -16.29 -12.02 5.34
N HIS A 248 -16.23 -12.62 4.14
CA HIS A 248 -17.39 -12.98 3.35
C HIS A 248 -18.32 -13.94 4.08
N ASN A 249 -17.78 -15.03 4.66
CA ASN A 249 -18.60 -16.04 5.34
C ASN A 249 -19.28 -15.51 6.60
N VAL A 250 -18.64 -14.62 7.35
CA VAL A 250 -19.29 -13.97 8.51
C VAL A 250 -20.43 -13.06 8.05
N MET A 251 -20.25 -12.34 6.94
CA MET A 251 -21.24 -11.39 6.45
C MET A 251 -22.44 -12.04 5.77
N LYS A 252 -22.34 -13.29 5.29
CA LYS A 252 -23.49 -14.07 4.82
C LYS A 252 -24.61 -14.18 5.84
N ILE A 253 -24.30 -14.18 7.14
CA ILE A 253 -25.31 -14.24 8.21
C ILE A 253 -26.17 -12.96 8.24
N TYR A 254 -25.62 -11.84 7.77
CA TYR A 254 -26.27 -10.53 7.79
C TYR A 254 -26.91 -10.16 6.45
N ARG A 255 -26.76 -11.01 5.43
CA ARG A 255 -27.34 -10.87 4.10
C ARG A 255 -28.47 -11.89 3.97
N TRP A 256 -29.70 -11.40 4.11
CA TRP A 256 -30.93 -12.19 4.13
C TRP A 256 -31.60 -12.14 2.78
#